data_AF-A0AAE5CSI2-F1
#
_entry.id   AF-A0AAE5CSI2-F1
#
_cell.length_a   1.000
_cell.length_b   1.000
_cell.length_c   1.000
_cell.angle_alpha   90.00
_cell.angle_beta   90.00
_cell.angle_gamma   90.00
#
_symmetry.space_group_name_H-M   'P 1'
#
loop_
_entity.id
_entity.type
_entity.pdbx_description
1 polymer ?
#
loop_
_entity_poly.entity_id
_entity_poly.type
_entity_poly.pdbx_seq_one_letter_code
_entity_poly.pdbx_strand_id
1 'polypeptide(L)'
;MRTLEDELWVYFGCPNRYWRDKCAACREKVGRLKGPVAECIDCWKVEIWGQSPWLLDAMGSHDSPRGSAHHGRCKNHRHLPQRAGSACIEELLGESLYPEGMPVGLGVLHRLALQLALRQGYAFVAKLSKHPLHVVRTGEPLTQYPEQETDNLLMIYASSVPERDEIRQAVCHILGLELRRAADIPVRRGCWVYDPILGPWQTWKVE
;
A
#
# COMPACT_ATOMS: atom_id res chain seq x y z
N MET A 1 -17.14 -17.27 10.64
CA MET A 1 -16.49 -16.98 11.94
C MET A 1 -15.70 -15.70 11.72
N ARG A 2 -16.13 -14.56 12.30
CA ARG A 2 -15.36 -13.31 12.24
C ARG A 2 -14.17 -13.44 13.18
N THR A 3 -12.98 -13.15 12.69
CA THR A 3 -11.75 -13.14 13.49
C THR A 3 -11.48 -11.73 14.03
N LEU A 4 -10.66 -11.59 15.07
CA LEU A 4 -10.15 -10.28 15.53
C LEU A 4 -9.50 -9.48 14.38
N GLU A 5 -8.93 -10.14 13.37
CA GLU A 5 -8.41 -9.45 12.18
C GLU A 5 -9.53 -8.80 11.35
N ASP A 6 -10.72 -9.41 11.26
CA ASP A 6 -11.85 -8.87 10.49
C ASP A 6 -12.43 -7.60 11.13
N GLU A 7 -12.19 -7.39 12.42
CA GLU A 7 -12.58 -6.17 13.13
C GLU A 7 -11.61 -5.03 12.83
N LEU A 8 -10.32 -5.33 12.67
CA LEU A 8 -9.25 -4.34 12.49
C LEU A 8 -8.98 -3.95 11.02
N TRP A 9 -9.25 -4.86 10.07
CA TRP A 9 -8.80 -4.70 8.69
C TRP A 9 -9.95 -4.64 7.67
N VAL A 10 -9.79 -3.81 6.65
CA VAL A 10 -10.50 -3.91 5.36
C VAL A 10 -9.59 -4.66 4.40
N TYR A 11 -10.12 -5.71 3.77
CA TYR A 11 -9.35 -6.57 2.87
C TYR A 11 -9.59 -6.18 1.42
N PHE A 12 -8.51 -6.15 0.64
CA PHE A 12 -8.55 -5.96 -0.80
C PHE A 12 -7.95 -7.18 -1.49
N GLY A 13 -8.64 -7.65 -2.53
CA GLY A 13 -8.35 -8.91 -3.19
C GLY A 13 -8.78 -10.14 -2.40
N CYS A 14 -8.53 -11.33 -2.94
CA CYS A 14 -8.91 -12.60 -2.32
C CYS A 14 -7.66 -13.40 -1.97
N PRO A 15 -7.36 -13.61 -0.67
CA PRO A 15 -6.29 -14.51 -0.28
C PRO A 15 -6.59 -15.92 -0.79
N ASN A 16 -5.88 -16.31 -1.85
CA ASN A 16 -6.06 -17.59 -2.49
C ASN A 16 -5.41 -18.72 -1.66
N ARG A 17 -5.65 -19.96 -2.08
CA ARG A 17 -5.10 -21.15 -1.42
C ARG A 17 -3.57 -21.09 -1.29
N TYR A 18 -2.89 -20.57 -2.31
CA TYR A 18 -1.43 -20.43 -2.30
C TYR A 18 -0.93 -19.61 -1.11
N TRP A 19 -1.52 -18.43 -0.86
CA TRP A 19 -1.13 -17.56 0.25
C TRP A 19 -1.44 -18.17 1.62
N ARG A 20 -2.53 -18.94 1.74
CA ARG A 20 -2.88 -19.64 2.99
C ARG A 20 -1.90 -20.77 3.28
N ASP A 21 -1.61 -21.59 2.27
CA ASP A 21 -0.72 -22.75 2.39
C ASP A 21 0.72 -22.30 2.68
N LYS A 22 1.22 -21.25 2.01
CA LYS A 22 2.55 -20.67 2.25
C LYS A 22 2.69 -20.17 3.70
N CYS A 23 1.68 -19.47 4.21
CA CYS A 23 1.69 -18.99 5.59
C CYS A 23 1.60 -20.13 6.63
N ALA A 24 0.78 -21.15 6.38
CA ALA A 24 0.66 -22.31 7.27
C ALA A 24 2.00 -23.08 7.37
N ALA A 25 2.64 -23.34 6.23
CA ALA A 25 3.95 -23.98 6.18
C ALA A 25 5.03 -23.15 6.90
N CYS A 26 5.06 -21.84 6.64
CA CYS A 26 5.93 -20.88 7.32
C CYS A 26 5.78 -20.97 8.85
N ARG A 27 4.55 -20.91 9.37
CA ARG A 27 4.28 -21.01 10.82
C ARG A 27 4.73 -22.34 11.42
N GLU A 28 4.40 -23.46 10.77
CA GLU A 28 4.77 -24.78 11.27
C GLU A 28 6.29 -24.91 11.38
N LYS A 29 7.02 -24.49 10.34
CA LYS A 29 8.48 -24.58 10.31
C LYS A 29 9.14 -23.65 11.32
N VAL A 30 8.70 -22.39 11.44
CA VAL A 30 9.21 -21.49 12.49
C VAL A 30 8.91 -22.05 13.88
N GLY A 31 7.72 -22.61 14.09
CA GLY A 31 7.33 -23.23 15.36
C GLY A 31 8.26 -24.37 15.77
N ARG A 32 8.78 -25.14 14.81
CA ARG A 32 9.72 -26.26 15.01
C ARG A 32 11.17 -25.79 15.12
N LEU A 33 11.63 -24.99 14.16
CA LEU A 33 13.04 -24.60 14.01
C LEU A 33 13.43 -23.44 14.94
N LYS A 34 12.45 -22.69 15.46
CA LYS A 34 12.66 -21.48 16.28
C LYS A 34 13.60 -20.46 15.61
N GLY A 35 13.62 -20.43 14.28
CA GLY A 35 14.50 -19.58 13.49
C GLY A 35 13.89 -19.23 12.12
N PRO A 36 14.59 -18.41 11.32
CA PRO A 36 14.15 -18.00 9.99
C PRO A 36 13.99 -19.18 9.02
N VAL A 37 12.98 -19.12 8.16
CA VAL A 37 12.70 -20.15 7.14
C VAL A 37 12.39 -19.50 5.79
N ALA A 38 12.76 -20.17 4.69
CA ALA A 38 12.70 -19.61 3.34
C ALA A 38 11.29 -19.16 2.93
N GLU A 39 10.26 -19.96 3.22
CA GLU A 39 8.87 -19.65 2.85
C GLU A 39 8.36 -18.38 3.51
N CYS A 40 8.80 -18.17 4.75
CA CYS A 40 8.58 -16.93 5.45
C CYS A 40 9.33 -15.84 4.68
N ILE A 41 10.66 -15.92 4.62
CA ILE A 41 11.57 -14.92 4.03
C ILE A 41 11.05 -14.39 2.69
N ASP A 42 10.54 -15.24 1.81
CA ASP A 42 10.05 -14.83 0.48
C ASP A 42 8.77 -13.97 0.48
N CYS A 43 8.08 -13.83 1.61
CA CYS A 43 6.93 -12.94 1.76
C CYS A 43 7.38 -11.52 2.11
N TRP A 44 7.06 -10.58 1.24
CA TRP A 44 7.31 -9.15 1.40
C TRP A 44 6.02 -8.39 1.66
N LYS A 45 6.16 -7.28 2.37
CA LYS A 45 5.10 -6.34 2.69
C LYS A 45 5.55 -4.97 2.27
N VAL A 46 4.78 -4.34 1.40
CA VAL A 46 4.90 -2.91 1.10
C VAL A 46 4.01 -2.17 2.08
N GLU A 47 4.58 -1.26 2.85
CA GLU A 47 3.89 -0.53 3.91
C GLU A 47 3.72 0.93 3.51
N ILE A 48 2.48 1.39 3.55
CA ILE A 48 2.10 2.76 3.20
C ILE A 48 1.33 3.32 4.38
N TRP A 49 2.00 4.14 5.17
CA TRP A 49 1.41 4.80 6.32
C TRP A 49 0.81 6.15 5.91
N GLY A 50 -0.34 6.50 6.48
CA GLY A 50 -1.10 7.69 6.09
C GLY A 50 -0.35 9.01 6.30
N GLN A 51 0.65 9.03 7.19
CA GLN A 51 1.51 10.17 7.50
C GLN A 51 2.99 9.88 7.23
N SER A 52 3.31 8.93 6.33
CA SER A 52 4.69 8.75 5.86
C SER A 52 5.23 10.04 5.21
N PRO A 53 6.46 10.49 5.51
CA PRO A 53 7.02 11.72 4.95
C PRO A 53 6.94 11.77 3.42
N TRP A 54 7.34 10.70 2.74
CA TRP A 54 7.26 10.63 1.27
C TRP A 54 5.83 10.81 0.72
N LEU A 55 4.82 10.35 1.46
CA LEU A 55 3.41 10.45 1.08
C LEU A 55 2.88 11.86 1.33
N LEU A 56 3.27 12.49 2.45
CA LEU A 56 2.93 13.88 2.72
C LEU A 56 3.53 14.81 1.66
N ASP A 57 4.79 14.60 1.27
CA ASP A 57 5.45 15.35 0.20
C ASP A 57 4.71 15.19 -1.14
N ALA A 58 4.25 13.97 -1.42
CA ALA A 58 3.45 13.67 -2.61
C ALA A 58 2.13 14.44 -2.62
N MET A 59 1.43 14.51 -1.49
CA MET A 59 0.16 15.24 -1.36
C MET A 59 0.37 16.77 -1.42
N GLY A 60 1.38 17.30 -0.71
CA GLY A 60 1.69 18.74 -0.72
C GLY A 60 2.17 19.26 -2.07
N SER A 61 2.74 18.40 -2.92
CA SER A 61 3.13 18.75 -4.30
C SER A 61 1.93 18.97 -5.23
N HIS A 62 0.73 18.52 -4.86
CA HIS A 62 -0.50 18.72 -5.65
C HIS A 62 -1.23 20.04 -5.32
N ASP A 63 -0.92 20.69 -4.19
CA ASP A 63 -1.62 21.88 -3.68
C ASP A 63 -0.93 23.22 -4.03
N SER A 64 -0.07 23.28 -5.06
CA SER A 64 0.37 24.57 -5.61
C SER A 64 -0.59 25.05 -6.70
N PRO A 65 -1.46 26.06 -6.45
CA PRO A 65 -2.17 26.71 -7.53
C PRO A 65 -1.15 27.56 -8.28
N ARG A 66 -0.80 27.16 -9.50
CA ARG A 66 -0.12 28.06 -10.45
C ARG A 66 -1.08 29.20 -10.80
N GLY A 67 -1.07 30.23 -9.97
CA GLY A 67 -1.56 31.55 -10.33
C GLY A 67 -0.70 32.11 -11.45
N SER A 68 -1.26 32.18 -12.65
CA SER A 68 -0.82 33.11 -13.68
C SER A 68 -1.97 33.35 -14.64
N ALA A 69 -2.69 34.43 -14.36
CA ALA A 69 -3.62 35.05 -15.28
C ALA A 69 -2.83 35.50 -16.51
N HIS A 70 -3.17 34.98 -17.68
CA HIS A 70 -3.06 35.72 -18.93
C HIS A 70 -4.18 35.32 -19.88
N HIS A 71 -5.05 36.28 -20.13
CA HIS A 71 -5.97 36.29 -21.26
C HIS A 71 -5.18 36.20 -22.57
N GLY A 72 -5.49 35.18 -23.39
CA GLY A 72 -4.94 35.02 -24.72
C GLY A 72 -5.80 34.06 -25.55
N ARG A 73 -6.75 34.63 -26.29
CA ARG A 73 -7.65 33.96 -27.23
C ARG A 73 -6.84 33.32 -28.37
N CYS A 74 -7.01 32.01 -28.63
CA CYS A 74 -6.66 31.43 -29.93
C CYS A 74 -7.67 30.33 -30.35
N LYS A 75 -8.14 30.47 -31.59
CA LYS A 75 -9.15 29.63 -32.25
C LYS A 75 -8.53 28.34 -32.82
N ASN A 76 -9.35 27.29 -32.84
CA ASN A 76 -9.37 26.11 -33.74
C ASN A 76 -8.04 25.52 -34.26
N HIS A 77 -7.74 24.28 -33.87
CA HIS A 77 -7.31 23.23 -34.80
C HIS A 77 -7.74 21.83 -34.32
N ARG A 78 -8.07 20.98 -35.30
CA ARG A 78 -8.75 19.67 -35.23
C ARG A 78 -7.90 18.55 -34.59
N HIS A 79 -8.65 17.64 -33.93
CA HIS A 79 -8.47 16.19 -33.77
C HIS A 79 -7.12 15.58 -33.35
N LEU A 80 -7.11 15.06 -32.12
CA LEU A 80 -6.65 13.71 -31.76
C LEU A 80 -7.52 13.21 -30.59
N PRO A 81 -7.91 11.93 -30.51
CA PRO A 81 -8.84 11.45 -29.51
C PRO A 81 -8.13 11.40 -28.15
N GLN A 82 -8.65 12.17 -27.19
CA GLN A 82 -8.36 11.98 -25.78
C GLN A 82 -8.77 10.55 -25.41
N ARG A 83 -7.80 9.69 -25.09
CA ARG A 83 -8.09 8.45 -24.38
C ARG A 83 -8.62 8.83 -23.00
N ALA A 84 -9.94 8.73 -22.86
CA ALA A 84 -10.66 8.76 -21.60
C ALA A 84 -10.10 7.67 -20.67
N GLY A 85 -9.13 8.04 -19.84
CA GLY A 85 -8.56 7.17 -18.81
C GLY A 85 -8.68 7.74 -17.40
N SER A 86 -9.10 9.01 -17.27
CA SER A 86 -9.17 9.70 -15.98
C SER A 86 -10.59 9.99 -15.49
N ALA A 87 -11.59 10.01 -16.38
CA ALA A 87 -12.96 10.41 -16.02
C ALA A 87 -13.85 9.26 -15.55
N CYS A 88 -13.59 8.01 -15.98
CA CYS A 88 -14.55 6.91 -15.74
C CYS A 88 -14.55 6.32 -14.32
N ILE A 89 -13.69 6.76 -13.39
CA ILE A 89 -13.68 6.22 -12.02
C ILE A 89 -14.36 7.16 -11.02
N GLU A 90 -14.36 8.47 -11.27
CA GLU A 90 -15.14 9.41 -10.44
C GLU A 90 -16.65 9.16 -10.56
N GLU A 91 -17.13 8.70 -11.72
CA GLU A 91 -18.54 8.32 -11.91
C GLU A 91 -18.92 6.93 -11.34
N LEU A 92 -17.95 6.04 -11.09
CA LEU A 92 -18.19 4.69 -10.57
C LEU A 92 -18.20 4.63 -9.02
N LEU A 93 -17.63 5.65 -8.38
CA LEU A 93 -17.64 5.84 -6.94
C LEU A 93 -18.51 7.05 -6.63
N GLY A 94 -19.83 6.85 -6.67
CA GLY A 94 -20.80 7.88 -6.35
C GLY A 94 -20.37 8.72 -5.13
N GLU A 95 -20.59 10.03 -5.25
CA GLU A 95 -20.42 10.98 -4.16
C GLU A 95 -21.05 10.39 -2.88
N SER A 96 -20.28 10.33 -1.79
CA SER A 96 -20.64 9.77 -0.47
C SER A 96 -20.17 8.33 -0.16
N LEU A 97 -18.86 8.08 -0.21
CA LEU A 97 -18.19 7.07 0.62
C LEU A 97 -17.30 7.68 1.73
N TYR A 98 -17.26 9.01 1.82
CA TYR A 98 -16.46 9.72 2.80
C TYR A 98 -17.38 10.18 3.93
N PRO A 99 -17.39 9.53 5.10
CA PRO A 99 -17.93 10.16 6.28
C PRO A 99 -17.16 11.47 6.51
N GLU A 100 -17.89 12.57 6.70
CA GLU A 100 -17.29 13.87 7.05
C GLU A 100 -16.31 13.69 8.21
N GLY A 101 -15.08 14.18 8.06
CA GLY A 101 -14.03 14.09 9.10
C GLY A 101 -13.03 12.93 8.98
N MET A 102 -13.01 12.15 7.88
CA MET A 102 -11.93 11.19 7.65
C MET A 102 -10.56 11.88 7.54
N PRO A 103 -9.50 11.40 8.24
CA PRO A 103 -8.15 11.89 8.05
C PRO A 103 -7.73 11.78 6.59
N VAL A 104 -7.14 12.85 6.03
CA VAL A 104 -6.74 12.94 4.62
C VAL A 104 -5.92 11.71 4.18
N GLY A 105 -5.00 11.26 5.03
CA GLY A 105 -4.19 10.06 4.77
C GLY A 105 -5.03 8.79 4.54
N LEU A 106 -6.07 8.55 5.34
CA LEU A 106 -6.89 7.33 5.23
C LEU A 106 -7.67 7.27 3.91
N GLY A 107 -8.19 8.41 3.44
CA GLY A 107 -8.87 8.50 2.14
C GLY A 107 -7.94 8.17 0.97
N VAL A 108 -6.69 8.64 1.03
CA VAL A 108 -5.65 8.35 0.03
C VAL A 108 -5.30 6.86 0.03
N LEU A 109 -5.08 6.28 1.21
CA LEU A 109 -4.78 4.84 1.33
C LEU A 109 -5.91 3.98 0.75
N HIS A 110 -7.17 4.33 1.02
CA HIS A 110 -8.32 3.58 0.51
C HIS A 110 -8.41 3.65 -1.03
N ARG A 111 -8.24 4.84 -1.61
CA ARG A 111 -8.24 5.03 -3.07
C ARG A 111 -7.12 4.25 -3.75
N LEU A 112 -5.92 4.31 -3.17
CA LEU A 112 -4.75 3.59 -3.66
C LEU A 112 -4.99 2.07 -3.64
N ALA A 113 -5.51 1.54 -2.54
CA ALA A 113 -5.82 0.11 -2.43
C ALA A 113 -6.82 -0.36 -3.49
N LEU A 114 -7.88 0.42 -3.73
CA LEU A 114 -8.88 0.10 -4.76
C LEU A 114 -8.28 0.12 -6.17
N GLN A 115 -7.51 1.16 -6.51
CA GLN A 115 -6.89 1.29 -7.83
C GLN A 115 -5.86 0.18 -8.09
N LEU A 116 -5.08 -0.21 -7.08
CA LEU A 116 -4.15 -1.33 -7.19
C LEU A 116 -4.89 -2.66 -7.38
N ALA A 117 -5.96 -2.91 -6.61
CA ALA A 117 -6.77 -4.13 -6.74
C ALA A 117 -7.36 -4.27 -8.14
N LEU A 118 -7.86 -3.18 -8.73
CA LEU A 118 -8.41 -3.16 -10.08
C LEU A 118 -7.35 -3.44 -11.16
N ARG A 119 -6.09 -3.03 -10.94
CA ARG A 119 -4.99 -3.23 -11.90
C ARG A 119 -4.37 -4.62 -11.81
N GLN A 120 -4.20 -5.16 -10.61
CA GLN A 120 -3.46 -6.40 -10.37
C GLN A 120 -4.35 -7.65 -10.30
N GLY A 121 -5.67 -7.48 -10.14
CA GLY A 121 -6.63 -8.59 -10.18
C GLY A 121 -6.43 -9.62 -9.05
N TYR A 122 -6.62 -10.91 -9.37
CA TYR A 122 -6.69 -11.99 -8.36
C TYR A 122 -5.40 -12.27 -7.59
N ALA A 123 -4.25 -11.77 -8.07
CA ALA A 123 -2.97 -11.92 -7.37
C ALA A 123 -2.80 -10.90 -6.24
N PHE A 124 -3.54 -9.78 -6.30
CA PHE A 124 -3.45 -8.72 -5.32
C PHE A 124 -4.00 -9.17 -3.96
N VAL A 125 -3.22 -8.94 -2.91
CA VAL A 125 -3.66 -9.11 -1.53
C VAL A 125 -3.18 -7.90 -0.73
N ALA A 126 -4.10 -7.20 -0.10
CA ALA A 126 -3.78 -6.09 0.79
C ALA A 126 -4.74 -5.99 1.98
N LYS A 127 -4.27 -5.39 3.06
CA LYS A 127 -5.06 -5.03 4.24
C LYS A 127 -4.91 -3.53 4.50
N LEU A 128 -6.03 -2.85 4.71
CA LEU A 128 -6.08 -1.47 5.17
C LEU A 128 -6.63 -1.43 6.60
N SER A 129 -5.93 -0.77 7.52
CA SER A 129 -6.39 -0.64 8.89
C SER A 129 -7.65 0.24 8.98
N LYS A 130 -8.68 -0.20 9.71
CA LYS A 130 -9.88 0.63 9.98
C LYS A 130 -9.64 1.75 11.00
N HIS A 131 -8.67 1.54 11.89
CA HIS A 131 -8.27 2.46 12.95
C HIS A 131 -6.74 2.60 12.97
N PRO A 132 -6.19 3.70 13.51
CA PRO A 132 -4.74 3.83 13.68
C PRO A 132 -4.15 2.67 14.47
N LEU A 133 -3.02 2.15 14.00
CA LEU A 133 -2.26 1.07 14.61
C LEU A 133 -0.92 1.59 15.10
N HIS A 134 -0.33 0.93 16.10
CA HIS A 134 1.04 1.24 16.51
C HIS A 134 2.01 1.11 15.33
N VAL A 135 2.83 2.14 15.13
CA VAL A 135 3.81 2.20 14.06
C VAL A 135 5.00 1.31 14.42
N VAL A 136 5.13 0.19 13.72
CA VAL A 136 6.22 -0.79 13.90
C VAL A 136 7.33 -0.52 12.88
N ARG A 137 8.34 0.27 13.28
CA ARG A 137 9.45 0.74 12.42
C ARG A 137 10.52 -0.33 12.24
N THR A 138 10.20 -1.36 11.47
CA THR A 138 11.08 -2.53 11.30
C THR A 138 11.42 -2.81 9.84
N GLY A 139 10.76 -2.16 8.89
CA GLY A 139 11.11 -2.18 7.47
C GLY A 139 12.10 -1.10 7.08
N GLU A 140 12.48 -1.12 5.82
CA GLU A 140 13.43 -0.18 5.23
C GLU A 140 12.79 0.57 4.04
N PRO A 141 13.07 1.87 3.87
CA PRO A 141 13.94 2.70 4.71
C PRO A 141 13.27 3.17 6.02
N LEU A 142 14.01 3.12 7.13
CA LEU A 142 13.51 3.54 8.45
C LEU A 142 13.06 5.01 8.51
N THR A 143 13.69 5.89 7.72
CA THR A 143 13.41 7.33 7.69
C THR A 143 12.06 7.69 7.10
N GLN A 144 11.34 6.72 6.53
CA GLN A 144 10.09 6.94 5.80
C GLN A 144 8.85 6.47 6.58
N TYR A 145 9.04 6.07 7.83
CA TYR A 145 7.94 5.84 8.78
C TYR A 145 7.45 7.17 9.37
N PRO A 146 6.16 7.28 9.76
CA PRO A 146 5.65 8.42 10.50
C PRO A 146 6.39 8.65 11.82
N GLU A 147 6.46 9.90 12.28
CA GLU A 147 7.01 10.24 13.61
C GLU A 147 6.06 9.85 14.75
N GLN A 148 4.75 9.93 14.51
CA GLN A 148 3.71 9.58 15.48
C GLN A 148 3.73 8.10 15.88
N GLU A 149 3.24 7.80 17.09
CA GLU A 149 3.23 6.43 17.63
C GLU A 149 2.19 5.53 16.97
N THR A 150 1.10 6.11 16.46
CA THR A 150 0.02 5.37 15.79
C THR A 150 -0.36 6.03 14.48
N ASP A 151 -0.67 5.23 13.46
CA ASP A 151 -1.13 5.73 12.16
C ASP A 151 -1.97 4.67 11.43
N ASN A 152 -2.74 5.08 10.42
CA ASN A 152 -3.37 4.15 9.50
C ASN A 152 -2.34 3.54 8.54
N LEU A 153 -2.49 2.25 8.26
CA LEU A 153 -1.59 1.46 7.42
C LEU A 153 -2.36 0.79 6.29
N LEU A 154 -1.90 0.99 5.06
CA LEU A 154 -2.12 0.08 3.95
C LEU A 154 -0.91 -0.84 3.81
N MET A 155 -1.15 -2.14 3.94
CA MET A 155 -0.14 -3.19 3.77
C MET A 155 -0.48 -4.04 2.56
N ILE A 156 0.43 -4.12 1.61
CA ILE A 156 0.29 -4.90 0.37
C ILE A 156 1.31 -6.04 0.37
N TYR A 157 0.87 -7.25 0.07
CA TYR A 157 1.74 -8.43 0.11
C TYR A 157 2.32 -8.76 -1.26
N ALA A 158 3.58 -9.18 -1.27
CA ALA A 158 4.27 -9.66 -2.45
C ALA A 158 4.99 -10.98 -2.13
N SER A 159 4.96 -11.91 -3.06
CA SER A 159 5.53 -13.26 -2.94
C SER A 159 7.00 -13.35 -3.35
N SER A 160 7.55 -12.26 -3.91
CA SER A 160 8.92 -12.18 -4.41
C SER A 160 9.45 -10.73 -4.39
N VAL A 161 10.76 -10.58 -4.56
CA VAL A 161 11.42 -9.27 -4.69
C VAL A 161 10.96 -8.50 -5.95
N PRO A 162 10.87 -9.12 -7.16
CA PRO A 162 10.35 -8.44 -8.33
C PRO A 162 8.93 -7.90 -8.15
N GLU A 163 8.01 -8.74 -7.64
CA GLU A 163 6.61 -8.34 -7.42
C GLU A 163 6.50 -7.19 -6.40
N ARG A 164 7.32 -7.23 -5.34
CA ARG A 164 7.42 -6.14 -4.36
C ARG A 164 7.80 -4.82 -5.03
N ASP A 165 8.80 -4.84 -5.91
CA ASP A 165 9.29 -3.63 -6.58
C ASP A 165 8.29 -3.13 -7.63
N GLU A 166 7.60 -4.03 -8.33
CA GLU A 166 6.48 -3.70 -9.23
C GLU A 166 5.34 -3.00 -8.47
N ILE A 167 4.98 -3.49 -7.27
CA ILE A 167 3.97 -2.85 -6.41
C ILE A 167 4.40 -1.43 -6.04
N ARG A 168 5.65 -1.22 -5.60
CA ARG A 168 6.15 0.12 -5.23
C ARG A 168 6.12 1.09 -6.43
N GLN A 169 6.50 0.61 -7.61
CA GLN A 169 6.41 1.39 -8.84
C GLN A 169 4.95 1.71 -9.22
N ALA A 170 4.04 0.75 -9.06
CA ALA A 170 2.61 0.96 -9.31
C ALA A 170 2.01 2.01 -8.37
N VAL A 171 2.42 2.02 -7.09
CA VAL A 171 2.03 3.05 -6.12
C VAL A 171 2.49 4.43 -6.61
N CYS A 172 3.77 4.58 -6.97
CA CYS A 172 4.27 5.84 -7.50
C CYS A 172 3.50 6.28 -8.76
N HIS A 173 3.25 5.35 -9.69
CA HIS A 173 2.50 5.64 -10.91
C HIS A 173 1.07 6.14 -10.63
N ILE A 174 0.36 5.49 -9.71
CA ILE A 174 -1.00 5.89 -9.31
C ILE A 174 -1.01 7.28 -8.65
N LEU A 175 -0.01 7.57 -7.82
CA LEU A 175 0.14 8.84 -7.13
C LEU A 175 0.79 9.94 -8.00
N GLY A 176 1.09 9.68 -9.28
CA GLY A 176 1.73 10.67 -10.17
C GLY A 176 3.18 11.00 -9.81
N LEU A 177 3.86 10.12 -9.08
CA LEU A 177 5.23 10.30 -8.59
C LEU A 177 6.27 9.71 -9.55
N GLU A 178 7.49 10.26 -9.51
CA GLU A 178 8.63 9.68 -10.20
C GLU A 178 8.94 8.27 -9.68
N LEU A 179 9.23 7.33 -10.58
CA LEU A 179 9.48 5.93 -10.22
C LEU A 179 10.67 5.73 -9.25
N ARG A 180 11.64 6.64 -9.24
CA ARG A 180 12.76 6.58 -8.27
C ARG A 180 12.31 6.67 -6.82
N ARG A 181 11.18 7.35 -6.56
CA ARG A 181 10.56 7.46 -5.22
C ARG A 181 9.97 6.15 -4.73
N ALA A 182 9.86 5.14 -5.60
CA ALA A 182 9.48 3.80 -5.18
C ALA A 182 10.41 3.31 -4.06
N ALA A 183 11.69 3.66 -4.10
CA ALA A 183 12.70 3.32 -3.11
C ALA A 183 12.44 3.92 -1.70
N ASP A 184 11.59 4.94 -1.59
CA ASP A 184 11.21 5.55 -0.31
C ASP A 184 10.07 4.79 0.40
N ILE A 185 9.31 3.97 -0.31
CA ILE A 185 8.14 3.28 0.26
C ILE A 185 8.62 2.13 1.15
N PRO A 186 8.39 2.12 2.48
CA PRO A 186 8.93 1.08 3.34
C PRO A 186 8.51 -0.33 2.94
N VAL A 187 9.45 -1.27 3.06
CA VAL A 187 9.18 -2.69 2.89
C VAL A 187 9.74 -3.50 4.05
N ARG A 188 9.01 -4.56 4.42
CA ARG A 188 9.49 -5.53 5.40
C ARG A 188 9.15 -6.96 5.00
N ARG A 189 9.86 -7.91 5.58
CA ARG A 189 9.50 -9.33 5.44
C ARG A 189 8.39 -9.69 6.42
N GLY A 190 7.53 -10.63 6.04
CA GLY A 190 6.52 -11.17 6.94
C GLY A 190 5.40 -11.94 6.21
N CYS A 191 4.80 -12.91 6.89
CA CYS A 191 3.59 -13.59 6.41
C CYS A 191 2.34 -12.74 6.70
N TRP A 192 1.31 -12.86 5.86
CA TRP A 192 0.07 -12.06 5.98
C TRP A 192 -0.89 -12.52 7.09
N VAL A 193 -0.84 -13.78 7.53
CA VAL A 193 -1.72 -14.36 8.58
C VAL A 193 -1.08 -14.36 9.97
N TYR A 194 0.25 -14.52 10.05
CA TYR A 194 0.95 -14.82 11.31
C TYR A 194 1.93 -13.72 11.74
N ASP A 195 1.77 -12.53 11.18
CA ASP A 195 2.67 -11.41 11.40
C ASP A 195 2.92 -11.07 12.88
N PRO A 196 1.90 -11.01 13.76
CA PRO A 196 2.12 -10.66 15.16
C PRO A 196 2.94 -11.71 15.91
N ILE A 197 2.92 -12.96 15.45
CA ILE A 197 3.57 -14.10 16.09
C ILE A 197 5.04 -14.20 15.64
N LEU A 198 5.30 -13.81 14.40
CA LEU A 198 6.61 -14.01 13.79
C LEU A 198 7.55 -12.80 14.00
N GLY A 199 7.09 -11.66 14.53
CA GLY A 199 7.98 -10.54 14.89
C GLY A 199 8.80 -9.96 13.70
N PRO A 200 9.81 -9.12 13.96
CA PRO A 200 10.63 -8.49 12.91
C PRO A 200 11.79 -9.39 12.45
N TRP A 201 11.66 -9.98 11.26
CA TRP A 201 12.59 -11.01 10.78
C TRP A 201 13.94 -10.45 10.33
N GLN A 202 14.06 -9.13 10.20
CA GLN A 202 15.33 -8.45 9.95
C GLN A 202 16.35 -8.68 11.07
N THR A 203 15.85 -8.99 12.28
CA THR A 203 16.70 -9.36 13.42
C THR A 203 17.06 -10.84 13.43
N TRP A 204 16.45 -11.64 12.57
CA TRP A 204 16.67 -13.08 12.51
C TRP A 204 17.92 -13.32 11.68
N LYS A 205 19.05 -13.50 12.37
CA LYS A 205 20.29 -13.91 11.72
C LYS A 205 20.08 -15.28 11.09
N VAL A 206 20.45 -15.41 9.82
CA VAL A 206 20.66 -16.72 9.19
C VAL A 206 21.99 -17.19 9.75
N GLU A 207 21.97 -18.19 10.63
CA GLU A 207 23.17 -18.93 11.02
C GLU A 207 23.64 -19.84 9.88
#